data_AF-A0A0L7KRY0-F1
#
_entry.id   AF-A0A0L7KRY0-F1
#
_cell.length_a   1.000
_cell.length_b   1.000
_cell.length_c   1.000
_cell.angle_alpha   90.00
_cell.angle_beta   90.00
_cell.angle_gamma   90.00
#
_symmetry.space_group_name_H-M   'P 1'
#
loop_
_entity.id
_entity.type
_entity.pdbx_description
1 polymer ?
#
loop_
_entity_poly.entity_id
_entity_poly.type
_entity_poly.pdbx_seq_one_letter_code
_entity_poly.pdbx_strand_id
1 'polypeptide(L)'
;MTHFYPDEQYALFPRLFHLDVYEYCLMKEDAVYCLGVFQLSAKGHNPTFDLMKEYSEDTYNFNHTYIHRGYCVSARCPSLSQSPPLRFARCVSRWGKQHGFNTRLHKLDYCITHREHVSEKRGVETPHKIFLWVLGVIALVNIIGTVHDMTTSSDIKIRVFIAWSVRNNWLHLVGPFAAGDPRLAALLPLEGG
;
A
#
# COMPACT_ATOMS: atom_id res chain seq x y z
N MET A 1 30.94 -1.14 21.77
CA MET A 1 30.45 -1.96 22.90
C MET A 1 28.95 -1.96 22.78
N THR A 2 28.36 -3.02 22.24
CA THR A 2 26.90 -3.13 22.08
C THR A 2 26.30 -3.48 23.43
N HIS A 3 25.59 -2.54 24.06
CA HIS A 3 24.86 -2.80 25.30
C HIS A 3 23.62 -3.64 24.94
N PHE A 4 23.59 -4.89 25.41
CA PHE A 4 22.42 -5.76 25.29
C PHE A 4 21.41 -5.36 26.36
N TYR A 5 20.27 -4.80 25.95
CA TYR A 5 19.16 -4.50 26.85
C TYR A 5 18.22 -5.71 26.91
N PRO A 6 17.92 -6.25 28.11
CA PRO A 6 16.99 -7.37 28.24
C PRO A 6 15.56 -6.95 27.89
N ASP A 7 14.79 -7.88 27.29
CA ASP A 7 13.42 -7.65 26.79
C ASP A 7 12.47 -7.01 27.81
N GLU A 8 12.69 -7.30 29.10
CA GLU A 8 11.93 -6.77 30.23
C GLU A 8 12.03 -5.24 30.37
N GLN A 9 13.18 -4.66 30.03
CA GLN A 9 13.42 -3.22 30.07
C GLN A 9 12.80 -2.53 28.85
N TYR A 10 12.85 -3.19 27.69
CA TYR A 10 12.21 -2.72 26.47
C TYR A 10 10.68 -2.70 26.59
N ALA A 11 10.09 -3.64 27.34
CA ALA A 11 8.65 -3.69 27.59
C ALA A 11 8.09 -2.44 28.31
N LEU A 12 8.95 -1.68 29.00
CA LEU A 12 8.57 -0.42 29.66
C LEU A 12 8.38 0.73 28.66
N PHE A 13 8.93 0.62 27.45
CA PHE A 13 8.88 1.70 26.48
C PHE A 13 7.46 1.86 25.92
N PRO A 14 6.98 3.10 25.74
CA PRO A 14 5.75 3.31 24.99
C PRO A 14 5.92 2.78 23.57
N ARG A 15 4.85 2.22 23.00
CA ARG A 15 4.87 1.74 21.62
C ARG A 15 5.38 2.83 20.68
N LEU A 16 6.40 2.49 19.91
CA LEU A 16 7.02 3.40 18.95
C LEU A 16 5.97 3.86 17.91
N PHE A 17 5.26 2.90 17.32
CA PHE A 17 4.15 3.12 16.41
C PHE A 17 2.82 2.78 17.09
N HIS A 18 1.87 3.70 17.05
CA HIS A 18 0.49 3.45 17.49
C HIS A 18 -0.48 4.16 16.55
N LEU A 19 -1.11 3.37 15.68
CA LEU A 19 -1.99 3.83 14.62
C LEU A 19 -3.38 3.21 14.82
N ASP A 20 -4.40 4.04 14.94
CA ASP A 20 -5.79 3.62 14.85
C ASP A 20 -6.07 3.10 13.42
N VAL A 21 -7.10 2.26 13.27
CA VAL A 21 -7.44 1.68 11.96
C VAL A 21 -7.93 2.78 11.01
N TYR A 22 -7.08 3.14 10.05
CA TYR A 22 -7.29 4.22 9.08
C TYR A 22 -8.63 4.12 8.35
N GLU A 23 -8.87 2.97 7.70
CA GLU A 23 -10.08 2.74 6.91
C GLU A 23 -11.35 2.80 7.77
N TYR A 24 -11.32 2.16 8.95
CA TYR A 24 -12.47 2.17 9.86
C TYR A 24 -12.78 3.58 10.40
N CYS A 25 -11.75 4.39 10.64
CA CYS A 25 -11.95 5.78 11.03
C CYS A 25 -12.70 6.54 9.93
N LEU A 26 -12.18 6.48 8.71
CA LEU A 26 -12.67 7.25 7.57
C LEU A 26 -13.90 6.63 6.91
N MET A 27 -14.54 5.62 7.50
CA MET A 27 -15.89 5.20 7.10
C MET A 27 -16.98 6.16 7.61
N LYS A 28 -16.70 6.98 8.63
CA LYS A 28 -17.67 7.90 9.23
C LYS A 28 -17.61 9.26 8.56
N GLU A 29 -18.77 9.85 8.24
CA GLU A 29 -18.87 11.05 7.38
C GLU A 29 -18.13 12.30 7.90
N ASP A 30 -17.99 12.44 9.23
CA ASP A 30 -17.28 13.56 9.88
C ASP A 30 -15.95 13.15 10.54
N ALA A 31 -15.42 11.98 10.16
CA ALA A 31 -14.14 11.53 10.69
C ALA A 31 -12.97 12.30 10.11
N VAL A 32 -12.00 12.57 10.98
CA VAL A 32 -10.69 13.08 10.61
C VAL A 32 -9.64 12.17 11.20
N TYR A 33 -8.78 11.65 10.34
CA TYR A 33 -7.61 10.87 10.70
C TYR A 33 -6.36 11.71 10.51
N CYS A 34 -5.47 11.72 11.51
CA CYS A 34 -4.19 12.44 11.42
C CYS A 34 -3.04 11.51 11.74
N LEU A 35 -1.94 11.66 11.00
CA LEU A 35 -0.67 10.96 11.20
C LEU A 35 0.44 11.97 11.46
N GLY A 36 1.31 11.67 12.42
CA GLY A 36 2.51 12.45 12.64
C GLY A 36 3.46 11.85 13.65
N VAL A 37 4.59 12.53 13.79
CA VAL A 37 5.69 12.18 14.69
C VAL A 37 5.75 13.18 15.84
N PHE A 38 5.86 12.67 17.06
CA PHE A 38 5.97 13.45 18.28
C PHE A 38 7.28 13.16 18.97
N GLN A 39 7.95 14.22 19.38
CA GLN A 39 9.09 14.12 20.28
C GLN A 39 8.58 14.02 21.72
N LEU A 40 9.11 13.05 22.45
CA LEU A 40 8.90 12.89 23.89
C LEU A 40 9.97 13.66 24.67
N SER A 41 9.56 14.20 25.81
CA SER A 41 10.47 14.72 26.82
C SER A 41 9.93 14.42 28.22
N ALA A 42 10.82 14.22 29.18
CA ALA A 42 10.43 14.07 30.58
C ALA A 42 10.27 15.43 31.26
N LYS A 43 9.34 15.54 32.23
CA LYS A 43 9.32 16.66 33.17
C LYS A 43 10.02 16.23 34.46
N GLY A 44 11.32 16.47 34.55
CA GLY A 44 12.13 16.01 35.69
C GLY A 44 12.64 14.59 35.49
N HIS A 45 12.96 13.90 36.58
CA HIS A 45 13.52 12.55 36.53
C HIS A 45 12.47 11.53 36.08
N ASN A 46 12.75 10.84 34.98
CA ASN A 46 11.92 9.76 34.45
C ASN A 46 12.86 8.64 33.96
N PRO A 47 13.05 7.57 34.75
CA PRO A 47 14.03 6.52 34.44
C PRO A 47 13.71 5.81 33.12
N THR A 48 12.43 5.70 32.74
CA THR A 48 12.03 5.14 31.45
C THR A 48 12.47 6.03 30.30
N PHE A 49 12.34 7.35 30.43
CA PHE A 49 12.81 8.28 29.40
C PHE A 49 14.32 8.26 29.24
N ASP A 50 15.05 8.22 30.37
CA ASP A 50 16.52 8.17 30.37
C ASP A 50 17.01 6.89 29.68
N LEU A 51 16.38 5.76 29.99
CA LEU A 51 16.65 4.47 29.34
C LEU A 51 16.31 4.47 27.85
N MET A 52 15.18 5.07 27.45
CA MET A 52 14.82 5.22 26.04
C MET A 52 15.87 6.04 25.29
N LYS A 53 16.37 7.10 25.92
CA LYS A 53 17.40 7.96 25.35
C LYS A 53 18.69 7.18 25.14
N GLU A 54 19.18 6.48 26.16
CA GLU A 54 20.39 5.66 26.10
C GLU A 54 20.27 4.54 25.05
N TYR A 55 19.13 3.84 25.01
CA TYR A 55 18.84 2.82 24.00
C TYR A 55 18.88 3.39 22.57
N SER A 56 18.46 4.65 22.41
CA SER A 56 18.41 5.36 21.12
C SER A 56 19.74 5.98 20.70
N GLU A 57 20.79 5.92 21.51
CA GLU A 57 22.14 6.40 21.14
C GLU A 57 22.83 5.44 20.17
N ASP A 58 22.46 4.15 20.19
CA ASP A 58 22.92 3.17 19.21
C ASP A 58 22.26 3.43 17.84
N THR A 59 23.06 3.60 16.79
CA THR A 59 22.58 3.90 15.43
C THR A 59 21.82 2.74 14.78
N TYR A 60 21.94 1.53 15.30
CA TYR A 60 21.17 0.37 14.83
C TYR A 60 19.77 0.31 15.46
N ASN A 61 19.52 1.07 16.52
CA ASN A 61 18.23 1.13 17.19
C ASN A 61 17.38 2.27 16.64
N PHE A 62 16.06 2.07 16.65
CA PHE A 62 15.14 3.17 16.40
C PHE A 62 15.23 4.20 17.52
N ASN A 63 15.08 5.48 17.18
CA ASN A 63 15.06 6.51 18.20
C ASN A 63 13.69 6.54 18.91
N HIS A 64 13.64 5.93 20.10
CA HIS A 64 12.45 5.80 20.92
C HIS A 64 11.98 7.13 21.54
N THR A 65 12.79 8.19 21.48
CA THR A 65 12.35 9.53 21.89
C THR A 65 11.40 10.17 20.88
N TYR A 66 11.29 9.61 19.67
CA TYR A 66 10.32 10.02 18.66
C TYR A 66 9.28 8.93 18.45
N ILE A 67 8.02 9.25 18.72
CA ILE A 67 6.92 8.31 18.58
C ILE A 67 6.02 8.68 17.41
N HIS A 68 5.51 7.66 16.73
CA HIS A 68 4.62 7.81 15.58
C HIS A 68 3.19 7.53 16.02
N ARG A 69 2.29 8.49 15.75
CA ARG A 69 0.88 8.41 16.14
C ARG A 69 -0.01 8.64 14.94
N GLY A 70 -0.97 7.75 14.74
CA GLY A 70 -1.99 7.86 13.71
C GLY A 70 -3.34 7.75 14.39
N TYR A 71 -4.04 8.86 14.61
CA TYR A 71 -5.25 8.86 15.43
C TYR A 71 -6.49 9.17 14.60
N CYS A 72 -7.57 8.44 14.89
CA CYS A 72 -8.90 8.86 14.54
C CYS A 72 -9.33 10.00 15.47
N VAL A 73 -8.93 11.22 15.14
CA VAL A 73 -9.03 12.39 16.01
C VAL A 73 -10.48 12.68 16.38
N SER A 74 -11.41 12.54 15.43
CA SER A 74 -12.85 12.74 15.69
C SER A 74 -13.41 11.77 16.74
N ALA A 75 -12.89 10.54 16.84
CA ALA A 75 -13.36 9.54 17.80
C ALA A 75 -12.64 9.64 19.16
N ARG A 76 -11.31 9.75 19.15
CA ARG A 76 -10.51 9.81 20.39
C ARG A 76 -10.65 11.12 21.13
N CYS A 77 -10.72 12.22 20.39
CA CYS A 77 -10.64 13.57 20.91
C CYS A 77 -11.73 14.43 20.27
N PRO A 78 -13.01 14.18 20.59
CA PRO A 78 -14.13 14.93 20.06
C PRO A 78 -14.06 16.37 20.56
N SER A 79 -13.65 17.28 19.70
CA SER A 79 -13.60 18.71 19.97
C SER A 79 -13.90 19.45 18.68
N LEU A 80 -15.05 20.10 18.59
CA LEU A 80 -15.53 20.74 17.36
C LEU A 80 -14.91 22.13 17.11
N SER A 81 -14.26 22.72 18.12
CA SER A 81 -13.80 24.12 18.09
C SER A 81 -12.36 24.34 17.63
N GLN A 82 -11.67 23.29 17.16
CA GLN A 82 -10.24 23.36 16.84
C GLN A 82 -9.93 22.74 15.48
N SER A 83 -8.90 23.28 14.83
CA SER A 83 -8.35 22.68 13.61
C SER A 83 -7.85 21.25 13.88
N PRO A 84 -7.97 20.32 12.91
CA PRO A 84 -7.58 18.93 13.12
C PRO A 84 -6.13 18.72 13.59
N PRO A 85 -5.12 19.43 13.06
CA PRO A 85 -3.73 19.28 13.53
C PRO A 85 -3.54 19.69 15.00
N LEU A 86 -4.19 20.79 15.42
CA LEU A 86 -4.09 21.26 16.80
C LEU A 86 -4.80 20.29 17.75
N ARG A 87 -5.97 19.80 17.35
CA ARG A 87 -6.74 18.79 18.09
C ARG A 87 -5.95 17.50 18.23
N PHE A 88 -5.29 17.06 17.15
CA PHE A 88 -4.39 15.90 17.14
C PHE A 88 -3.22 16.08 18.11
N ALA A 89 -2.50 17.20 18.01
CA ALA A 89 -1.36 17.47 18.88
C ALA A 89 -1.76 17.47 20.36
N ARG A 90 -2.88 18.12 20.70
CA ARG A 90 -3.42 18.14 22.07
C ARG A 90 -3.82 16.76 22.55
N CYS A 91 -4.40 15.94 21.67
CA CYS A 91 -4.80 14.56 21.97
C CYS A 91 -3.59 13.73 22.39
N VAL A 92 -2.49 13.81 21.62
CA VAL A 92 -1.25 13.13 21.95
C VAL A 92 -0.60 13.70 23.21
N SER A 93 -0.63 15.03 23.40
CA SER A 93 -0.14 15.65 24.64
C SER A 93 -0.89 15.22 25.89
N ARG A 94 -2.21 15.00 25.79
CA ARG A 94 -3.00 14.45 26.91
C ARG A 94 -2.56 13.03 27.24
N TRP A 95 -2.39 12.18 26.22
CA TRP A 95 -1.87 10.83 26.39
C TRP A 95 -0.48 10.84 27.02
N GLY A 96 0.44 11.68 26.52
CA GLY A 96 1.80 11.78 27.05
C GLY A 96 1.80 12.14 28.52
N LYS A 97 1.03 13.17 28.91
CA LYS A 97 0.92 13.61 30.30
C LYS A 97 0.43 12.51 31.24
N GLN A 98 -0.53 11.69 30.79
CA GLN A 98 -1.02 10.54 31.56
C GLN A 98 0.05 9.47 31.80
N HIS A 99 1.08 9.42 30.95
CA HIS A 99 2.18 8.45 31.02
C HIS A 99 3.48 9.08 31.53
N GLY A 100 3.42 10.30 32.10
CA GLY A 100 4.62 10.97 32.65
C GLY A 100 5.54 11.60 31.60
N PHE A 101 5.06 11.80 30.38
CA PHE A 101 5.82 12.45 29.30
C PHE A 101 5.17 13.78 28.89
N ASN A 102 6.00 14.73 28.47
CA ASN A 102 5.58 15.83 27.62
C ASN A 102 5.75 15.39 26.16
N THR A 103 4.80 15.74 25.31
CA THR A 103 4.92 15.50 23.87
C THR A 103 4.91 16.83 23.13
N ARG A 104 5.77 16.96 22.12
CA ARG A 104 5.76 18.06 21.16
C ARG A 104 5.60 17.48 19.77
N LEU A 105 4.69 18.06 18.97
CA LEU A 105 4.56 17.70 17.56
C LEU A 105 5.87 18.06 16.86
N HIS A 106 6.58 17.05 16.36
CA HIS A 106 7.84 17.23 15.64
C HIS A 106 7.57 17.38 14.14
N LYS A 107 6.76 16.48 13.57
CA LYS A 107 6.36 16.49 12.18
C LYS A 107 4.90 16.08 12.05
N LEU A 108 4.10 16.85 11.33
CA LEU A 108 2.79 16.43 10.88
C LEU A 108 2.93 15.84 9.48
N ASP A 109 2.53 14.59 9.29
CA ASP A 109 2.57 13.97 7.96
C ASP A 109 1.33 14.36 7.17
N TYR A 110 0.14 14.06 7.68
CA TYR A 110 -1.12 14.51 7.09
C TYR A 110 -2.28 14.46 8.08
N CYS A 111 -3.33 15.19 7.75
CA CYS A 111 -4.67 14.99 8.29
C CYS A 111 -5.62 14.87 7.11
N ILE A 112 -6.44 13.83 7.09
CA ILE A 112 -7.41 13.57 6.03
C ILE A 112 -8.79 13.37 6.62
N THR A 113 -9.79 13.88 5.91
CA THR A 113 -11.21 13.75 6.23
C THR A 113 -11.86 12.64 5.42
N HIS A 114 -13.02 12.16 5.86
CA HIS A 114 -13.82 11.21 5.07
C HIS A 114 -14.08 11.68 3.63
N ARG A 115 -14.42 12.97 3.46
CA ARG A 115 -14.69 13.56 2.14
C ARG A 115 -13.49 13.48 1.21
N GLU A 116 -12.30 13.80 1.70
CA GLU A 116 -11.06 13.72 0.94
C GLU A 116 -10.74 12.26 0.58
N HIS A 117 -10.87 11.33 1.53
CA HIS A 117 -10.66 9.90 1.31
C HIS A 117 -11.59 9.31 0.25
N VAL A 118 -12.89 9.67 0.29
CA VAL A 118 -13.86 9.25 -0.73
C VAL A 118 -13.54 9.87 -2.09
N SER A 119 -13.12 11.14 -2.13
CA SER A 119 -12.74 11.80 -3.37
C SER A 119 -11.52 11.13 -4.01
N GLU A 120 -10.51 10.80 -3.21
CA GLU A 120 -9.30 10.09 -3.68
C GLU A 120 -9.65 8.69 -4.20
N LYS A 121 -10.45 7.92 -3.45
CA LYS A 121 -10.92 6.59 -3.89
C LYS A 121 -11.68 6.65 -5.20
N ARG A 122 -12.55 7.65 -5.40
CA ARG A 122 -13.25 7.85 -6.68
C ARG A 122 -12.27 8.13 -7.83
N GLY A 123 -11.19 8.88 -7.58
CA GLY A 123 -10.14 9.11 -8.57
C GLY A 123 -9.48 7.81 -9.04
N VAL A 124 -9.22 6.90 -8.11
CA VAL A 124 -8.61 5.58 -8.36
C VAL A 124 -9.53 4.61 -9.11
N GLU A 125 -10.85 4.85 -9.16
CA GLU A 125 -11.74 4.06 -10.01
C GLU A 125 -11.49 4.28 -11.51
N THR A 126 -10.90 5.42 -11.89
CA THR A 126 -10.71 5.78 -13.31
C THR A 126 -9.76 4.83 -14.04
N PRO A 127 -8.55 4.54 -13.52
CA PRO A 127 -7.65 3.55 -14.13
C PRO A 127 -8.25 2.14 -14.21
N HIS A 128 -8.97 1.69 -13.17
CA HIS A 128 -9.61 0.38 -13.17
C HIS A 128 -10.66 0.24 -14.28
N LYS A 129 -11.47 1.29 -14.50
CA LYS A 129 -12.45 1.33 -15.59
C LYS A 129 -11.78 1.29 -16.96
N ILE A 130 -10.68 2.01 -17.14
CA ILE A 130 -9.89 1.99 -18.39
C ILE A 130 -9.33 0.59 -18.64
N PHE A 131 -8.73 -0.04 -17.62
CA PHE A 131 -8.19 -1.39 -17.73
C PHE A 131 -9.25 -2.42 -18.14
N LEU A 132 -10.42 -2.39 -17.49
CA LEU A 132 -11.55 -3.26 -17.83
C LEU A 132 -12.04 -3.02 -19.25
N TRP A 133 -12.10 -1.76 -19.70
CA TRP A 133 -12.51 -1.42 -21.06
C TRP A 133 -11.52 -1.99 -22.11
N VAL A 134 -10.21 -1.83 -21.87
CA VAL A 134 -9.16 -2.39 -22.76
C VAL A 134 -9.27 -3.91 -22.85
N LEU A 135 -9.44 -4.60 -21.71
CA LEU A 135 -9.64 -6.05 -21.69
C LEU A 135 -10.91 -6.46 -22.46
N GLY A 136 -12.01 -5.71 -22.29
CA GLY A 136 -13.25 -5.95 -23.01
C GLY A 136 -13.08 -5.81 -24.53
N VAL A 137 -12.35 -4.80 -25.00
CA VAL A 137 -12.06 -4.62 -26.42
C VAL A 137 -11.19 -5.76 -26.95
N ILE A 138 -10.14 -6.15 -26.24
CA ILE A 138 -9.29 -7.29 -26.64
C ILE A 138 -10.12 -8.57 -26.74
N ALA A 139 -10.96 -8.87 -25.73
CA ALA A 139 -11.83 -10.03 -25.74
C ALA A 139 -12.81 -10.00 -26.93
N LEU A 140 -13.43 -8.85 -27.20
CA LEU A 140 -14.37 -8.68 -28.30
C LEU A 140 -13.70 -8.90 -29.67
N VAL A 141 -12.52 -8.33 -29.90
CA VAL A 141 -11.79 -8.54 -31.16
C VAL A 141 -11.36 -10.01 -31.31
N ASN A 142 -10.98 -10.69 -30.22
CA ASN A 142 -10.69 -12.13 -30.24
C ASN A 142 -11.93 -12.98 -30.58
N ILE A 143 -13.10 -12.63 -30.04
CA ILE A 143 -14.37 -13.29 -30.35
C ILE A 143 -14.72 -13.09 -31.83
N ILE A 144 -14.67 -11.84 -32.33
CA ILE A 144 -14.97 -11.53 -33.72
C ILE A 144 -14.00 -12.25 -34.66
N GLY A 145 -12.69 -12.21 -34.37
CA GLY A 145 -11.67 -12.91 -35.15
C GLY A 145 -11.90 -14.41 -35.22
N THR A 146 -12.26 -15.02 -34.10
CA THR A 146 -12.53 -16.47 -34.01
C THR A 146 -13.82 -16.86 -34.75
N VAL A 147 -14.90 -16.09 -34.60
CA VAL A 147 -16.16 -16.31 -35.33
C VAL A 147 -15.92 -16.21 -36.83
N HIS A 148 -15.26 -15.13 -37.27
CA HIS A 148 -14.94 -14.92 -38.68
C HIS A 148 -14.08 -16.05 -39.25
N ASP A 149 -13.08 -16.53 -38.51
CA ASP A 149 -12.23 -17.65 -38.94
C ASP A 149 -13.00 -18.98 -39.09
N MET A 150 -14.03 -19.20 -38.27
CA MET A 150 -14.86 -20.40 -38.32
C MET A 150 -15.94 -20.36 -39.42
N THR A 151 -16.54 -19.19 -39.68
CA THR A 151 -17.70 -19.08 -40.58
C THR A 151 -17.34 -18.73 -42.02
N THR A 152 -16.18 -18.13 -42.25
CA THR A 152 -15.82 -17.62 -43.58
C THR A 152 -15.01 -18.65 -44.38
N SER A 153 -15.48 -18.96 -45.60
CA SER A 153 -14.78 -19.82 -46.57
C SER A 153 -13.38 -19.29 -46.90
N SER A 154 -12.47 -20.19 -47.28
CA SER A 154 -11.03 -19.91 -47.50
C SER A 154 -10.74 -18.75 -48.44
N ASP A 155 -11.60 -18.50 -49.43
CA ASP A 155 -11.40 -17.46 -50.45
C ASP A 155 -11.67 -16.02 -49.98
N ILE A 156 -12.35 -15.82 -48.84
CA ILE A 156 -12.78 -14.48 -48.37
C ILE A 156 -12.13 -14.12 -47.02
N LYS A 157 -11.14 -14.90 -46.56
CA LYS A 157 -10.53 -14.67 -45.25
C LYS A 157 -9.67 -13.39 -45.21
N ILE A 158 -10.17 -12.36 -44.53
CA ILE A 158 -9.42 -11.13 -44.27
C ILE A 158 -8.34 -11.38 -43.20
N ARG A 159 -7.07 -11.15 -43.57
CA ARG A 159 -5.88 -11.40 -42.73
C ARG A 159 -5.92 -10.74 -41.34
N VAL A 160 -6.48 -9.53 -41.25
CA VAL A 160 -6.55 -8.79 -39.98
C VAL A 160 -7.40 -9.55 -38.95
N PHE A 161 -8.56 -10.10 -39.34
CA PHE A 161 -9.41 -10.84 -38.40
C PHE A 161 -8.80 -12.19 -38.00
N ILE A 162 -8.04 -12.83 -38.88
CA ILE A 162 -7.33 -14.09 -38.58
C ILE A 162 -6.24 -13.86 -37.52
N ALA A 163 -5.57 -12.72 -37.53
CA ALA A 163 -4.54 -12.38 -36.53
C ALA A 163 -5.09 -12.31 -35.09
N TRP A 164 -6.39 -12.09 -34.94
CA TRP A 164 -7.10 -12.08 -33.66
C TRP A 164 -7.88 -13.38 -33.40
N SER A 165 -7.79 -14.39 -34.27
CA SER A 165 -8.42 -15.70 -34.02
C SER A 165 -7.64 -16.47 -32.96
N VAL A 166 -8.30 -16.76 -31.83
CA VAL A 166 -7.69 -17.57 -30.76
C VAL A 166 -7.35 -18.96 -31.28
N ARG A 167 -8.22 -19.54 -32.13
CA ARG A 167 -7.99 -20.85 -32.73
C ARG A 167 -6.73 -20.89 -33.59
N ASN A 168 -6.58 -19.92 -34.49
CA ASN A 168 -5.42 -19.87 -35.38
C ASN A 168 -4.13 -19.57 -34.61
N ASN A 169 -4.18 -18.63 -33.67
CA ASN A 169 -3.04 -18.31 -32.81
C ASN A 169 -2.63 -19.49 -31.92
N TRP A 170 -3.59 -20.27 -31.40
CA TRP A 170 -3.34 -21.49 -30.64
C TRP A 170 -2.73 -22.59 -31.51
N LEU A 171 -3.23 -22.80 -32.73
CA LEU A 171 -2.66 -23.75 -33.68
C LEU A 171 -1.23 -23.37 -34.10
N HIS A 172 -0.90 -22.09 -34.18
CA HIS A 172 0.48 -21.64 -34.38
C HIS A 172 1.37 -21.86 -33.15
N LEU A 173 0.83 -21.75 -31.94
CA LEU A 173 1.57 -21.95 -30.68
C LEU A 173 1.84 -23.43 -30.38
N VAL A 174 0.88 -24.31 -30.67
CA VAL A 174 0.94 -25.76 -30.34
C VAL A 174 1.26 -26.61 -31.58
N GLY A 175 1.19 -26.03 -32.77
CA GLY A 175 1.52 -26.71 -34.01
C GLY A 175 2.98 -27.15 -34.03
N PRO A 176 3.29 -28.28 -34.71
CA PRO A 176 4.67 -28.68 -34.91
C PRO A 176 5.42 -27.53 -35.58
N PHE A 177 6.57 -27.16 -35.03
CA PHE A 177 7.45 -26.17 -35.66
C PHE A 177 7.67 -26.56 -37.11
N ALA A 178 7.53 -25.59 -38.02
CA ALA A 178 7.72 -25.83 -39.44
C ALA A 178 9.05 -26.55 -39.64
N ALA A 179 8.99 -27.77 -40.21
CA ALA A 179 10.17 -28.54 -40.53
C ALA A 179 11.05 -27.68 -41.46
N GLY A 180 12.16 -27.17 -40.91
CA GLY A 180 13.08 -26.31 -41.66
C GLY A 180 13.52 -25.02 -40.97
N ASP A 181 13.12 -24.70 -39.73
CA ASP A 181 13.77 -23.60 -39.00
C ASP A 181 15.13 -24.08 -38.42
N PRO A 182 16.28 -23.63 -38.97
CA PRO A 182 17.60 -24.08 -38.54
C PRO A 182 17.90 -23.73 -37.08
N ARG A 183 17.19 -22.77 -36.47
CA ARG A 183 17.37 -22.41 -35.05
C ARG A 183 16.74 -23.41 -34.10
N LEU A 184 15.62 -24.03 -34.48
CA LEU A 184 14.97 -25.06 -33.68
C LEU A 184 15.53 -26.46 -33.91
N ALA A 185 16.11 -26.71 -35.10
CA ALA A 185 16.90 -27.92 -35.36
C ALA A 185 18.08 -28.08 -34.40
N ALA A 186 18.63 -26.98 -33.87
CA ALA A 186 19.68 -26.99 -32.86
C ALA A 186 19.20 -27.39 -31.45
N LEU A 187 17.89 -27.41 -31.19
CA LEU A 187 17.28 -27.78 -29.91
C LEU A 187 16.77 -29.23 -29.86
N LEU A 188 16.72 -29.91 -31.00
CA LEU A 188 16.32 -31.31 -31.14
C LEU A 188 17.56 -32.15 -31.51
N PRO A 189 18.50 -32.37 -30.58
CA PRO A 189 18.58 -33.70 -29.95
C PRO A 189 19.22 -33.69 -28.53
N LEU A 190 18.40 -33.80 -27.48
CA LEU A 190 18.84 -34.24 -26.14
C LEU A 190 17.83 -35.21 -25.47
N GLU A 191 16.94 -35.84 -26.24
CA GLU A 191 16.23 -37.03 -25.76
C GLU A 191 16.60 -38.20 -26.66
N GLY A 192 17.30 -39.15 -26.07
CA GLY A 192 17.97 -40.25 -26.73
C GLY A 192 17.04 -41.35 -27.24
N GLY A 193 17.59 -42.08 -28.21
CA GLY A 193 17.06 -43.28 -28.85
C GLY A 193 17.90 -43.60 -30.06
#